data_AF-A0A556MIV0-F1
#
_entry.id   AF-A0A556MIV0-F1
#
_cell.length_a   1.000
_cell.length_b   1.000
_cell.length_c   1.000
_cell.angle_alpha   90.00
_cell.angle_beta   90.00
_cell.angle_gamma   90.00
#
_symmetry.space_group_name_H-M   'P 1'
#
loop_
_entity.id
_entity.type
_entity.pdbx_description
1 polymer ?
#
loop_
_entity_poly.entity_id
_entity_poly.type
_entity_poly.pdbx_seq_one_letter_code
_entity_poly.pdbx_strand_id
1 'polypeptide(L)'
;MRNGLFLSLMVLLLGSCGEDKEVHESEIYRIRAIGTLSTTEYTLGKIIHWDDKGEWYTYGDRKILLSCKATVKAGVNLNAIKESDIEVKGNKIIIQLPPPEIVSFEMDPDLVRTEMTDVNGFRSDFSQLDKSKVLKKGEESIRKDLEKLNILDEAEQHARTFIIDFYKNLGFEQVIVHETPKDKRNTNVDH
;
A
#
# COMPACT_ATOMS: atom_id res chain seq x y z
N MET A 1 -65.98 6.70 -38.19
CA MET A 1 -65.39 7.55 -37.13
C MET A 1 -65.02 6.69 -35.92
N ARG A 2 -63.79 6.15 -35.80
CA ARG A 2 -63.16 5.84 -34.49
C ARG A 2 -61.68 5.39 -34.57
N ASN A 3 -60.85 6.02 -35.40
CA ASN A 3 -59.41 5.67 -35.49
C ASN A 3 -58.48 6.73 -34.87
N GLY A 4 -59.01 7.67 -34.08
CA GLY A 4 -58.22 8.78 -33.52
C GLY A 4 -57.61 8.55 -32.13
N LEU A 5 -57.97 7.47 -31.42
CA LEU A 5 -57.62 7.33 -30.00
C LEU A 5 -56.28 6.60 -29.75
N PHE A 6 -55.78 5.81 -30.71
CA PHE A 6 -54.55 5.04 -30.52
C PHE A 6 -53.25 5.82 -30.80
N LEU A 7 -53.33 6.95 -31.51
CA LEU A 7 -52.14 7.73 -31.87
C LEU A 7 -51.66 8.65 -30.73
N SER A 8 -52.50 8.90 -29.72
CA SER A 8 -52.17 9.82 -28.61
C SER A 8 -51.33 9.17 -27.50
N LEU A 9 -51.27 7.84 -27.42
CA LEU A 9 -50.56 7.14 -26.34
C LEU A 9 -49.10 6.78 -26.70
N MET A 10 -48.73 6.88 -27.98
CA MET A 10 -47.39 6.59 -28.49
C MET A 10 -46.55 7.86 -28.74
N VAL A 11 -46.81 8.93 -28.00
CA VAL A 11 -45.99 10.16 -28.04
C VAL A 11 -45.39 10.50 -26.66
N LEU A 12 -45.87 9.83 -25.61
CA LEU A 12 -45.41 10.05 -24.22
C LEU A 12 -44.18 9.21 -23.81
N LEU A 13 -43.59 8.41 -24.72
CA LEU A 13 -42.43 7.55 -24.41
C LEU A 13 -41.07 8.11 -24.89
N LEU A 14 -41.03 9.31 -25.47
CA LEU A 14 -39.77 9.92 -25.94
C LEU A 14 -39.21 10.98 -24.98
N GLY A 15 -39.79 11.12 -23.78
CA GLY A 15 -39.37 12.10 -22.77
C GLY A 15 -38.46 11.56 -21.69
N SER A 16 -37.85 10.37 -21.83
CA SER A 16 -36.78 9.93 -20.93
C SER A 16 -35.48 10.63 -21.33
N CYS A 17 -35.44 11.95 -21.14
CA CYS A 17 -34.18 12.68 -21.03
C CYS A 17 -33.44 12.05 -19.85
N GLY A 18 -32.37 11.31 -20.13
CA GLY A 18 -31.40 10.95 -19.11
C GLY A 18 -30.91 12.27 -18.51
N GLU A 19 -31.26 12.50 -17.26
CA GLU A 19 -30.77 13.64 -16.52
C GLU A 19 -29.28 13.38 -16.31
N ASP A 20 -28.43 14.01 -17.12
CA ASP A 20 -26.98 14.04 -16.89
C ASP A 20 -26.79 14.66 -15.51
N LYS A 21 -26.61 13.81 -14.51
CA LYS A 21 -26.32 14.25 -13.15
C LYS A 21 -24.94 14.87 -13.18
N GLU A 22 -24.89 16.20 -13.24
CA GLU A 22 -23.67 16.95 -13.03
C GLU A 22 -23.13 16.57 -11.64
N VAL A 23 -22.01 15.85 -11.61
CA VAL A 23 -21.32 15.51 -10.36
C VAL A 23 -20.84 16.81 -9.74
N HIS A 24 -21.34 17.13 -8.54
CA HIS A 24 -20.92 18.33 -7.83
C HIS A 24 -19.42 18.29 -7.54
N GLU A 25 -18.73 19.41 -7.75
CA GLU A 25 -17.28 19.54 -7.59
C GLU A 25 -16.77 19.06 -6.21
N SER A 26 -17.56 19.26 -5.15
CA SER A 26 -17.24 18.78 -3.80
C SER A 26 -17.17 17.24 -3.70
N GLU A 27 -17.92 16.52 -4.52
CA GLU A 27 -17.92 15.05 -4.53
C GLU A 27 -16.67 14.49 -5.21
N ILE A 28 -16.09 15.23 -6.16
CA ILE A 28 -14.89 14.84 -6.89
C ILE A 28 -13.70 14.69 -5.94
N TYR A 29 -13.58 15.58 -4.96
CA TYR A 29 -12.48 15.55 -3.99
C TYR A 29 -12.77 14.66 -2.77
N ARG A 30 -13.93 14.03 -2.68
CA ARG A 30 -14.33 13.19 -1.53
C ARG A 30 -13.44 11.95 -1.37
N ILE A 31 -12.78 11.52 -2.45
CA ILE A 31 -11.76 10.47 -2.41
C ILE A 31 -10.65 10.76 -1.39
N ARG A 32 -10.32 12.05 -1.17
CA ARG A 32 -9.27 12.45 -0.23
C ARG A 32 -9.65 12.09 1.21
N ALA A 33 -10.94 12.08 1.56
CA ALA A 33 -11.41 11.73 2.89
C ALA A 33 -11.11 10.27 3.31
N ILE A 34 -10.74 9.40 2.37
CA ILE A 34 -10.23 8.05 2.68
C ILE A 34 -8.86 8.12 3.37
N GLY A 35 -8.08 9.15 3.06
CA GLY A 35 -6.71 9.30 3.52
C GLY A 35 -5.77 8.29 2.88
N THR A 36 -5.11 7.47 3.70
CA THR A 36 -4.18 6.45 3.20
C THR A 36 -4.92 5.19 2.82
N LEU A 37 -4.94 4.86 1.53
CA LEU A 37 -5.52 3.65 1.00
C LEU A 37 -4.47 2.53 0.98
N SER A 38 -4.50 1.66 1.99
CA SER A 38 -3.71 0.42 2.01
C SER A 38 -4.36 -0.64 1.13
N THR A 39 -3.62 -1.18 0.16
CA THR A 39 -4.17 -2.11 -0.85
C THR A 39 -3.41 -3.43 -0.98
N THR A 40 -2.19 -3.50 -0.44
CA THR A 40 -1.36 -4.71 -0.50
C THR A 40 -0.70 -4.96 0.85
N GLU A 41 -0.65 -6.22 1.28
CA GLU A 41 -0.01 -6.66 2.51
C GLU A 41 0.84 -7.91 2.25
N TYR A 42 2.11 -7.87 2.66
CA TYR A 42 3.02 -9.03 2.65
C TYR A 42 3.38 -9.43 4.08
N THR A 43 3.49 -10.74 4.32
CA THR A 43 4.11 -11.30 5.53
C THR A 43 5.43 -11.96 5.15
N LEU A 44 6.54 -11.42 5.65
CA LEU A 44 7.90 -11.88 5.32
C LEU A 44 8.53 -12.56 6.54
N GLY A 45 9.01 -13.79 6.36
CA GLY A 45 9.79 -14.50 7.37
C GLY A 45 11.29 -14.32 7.16
N LYS A 46 12.05 -14.13 8.24
CA LYS A 46 13.52 -14.04 8.19
C LYS A 46 14.15 -14.91 9.26
N ILE A 47 15.22 -15.60 8.89
CA ILE A 47 16.15 -16.25 9.83
C ILE A 47 17.43 -15.42 9.86
N ILE A 48 17.85 -15.02 11.05
CA ILE A 48 18.99 -14.14 11.29
C ILE A 48 20.02 -14.92 12.08
N HIS A 49 21.20 -15.11 11.47
CA HIS A 49 22.35 -15.70 12.13
C HIS A 49 23.30 -14.59 12.59
N TRP A 50 23.70 -14.62 13.86
CA TRP A 50 24.65 -13.67 14.44
C TRP A 50 25.78 -14.40 15.14
N ASP A 51 27.01 -14.07 14.77
CA ASP A 51 28.24 -14.58 15.36
C ASP A 51 28.95 -13.45 16.11
N ASP A 52 28.85 -13.48 17.45
CA ASP A 52 29.48 -12.52 18.35
C ASP A 52 30.82 -13.09 18.86
N LYS A 53 31.85 -12.83 18.06
CA LYS A 53 33.24 -13.22 18.32
C LYS A 53 33.90 -12.48 19.49
N GLY A 54 33.21 -11.50 20.08
CA GLY A 54 33.75 -10.66 21.14
C GLY A 54 34.95 -9.81 20.69
N GLU A 55 35.69 -9.30 21.66
CA GLU A 55 36.89 -8.48 21.46
C GLU A 55 38.15 -9.36 21.50
N TRP A 56 39.29 -8.81 21.06
CA TRP A 56 40.57 -9.54 21.01
C TRP A 56 41.01 -10.14 22.36
N TYR A 57 40.54 -9.58 23.48
CA TYR A 57 40.83 -10.03 24.85
C TYR A 57 39.77 -10.97 25.44
N THR A 58 38.67 -11.25 24.73
CA THR A 58 37.64 -12.19 25.20
C THR A 58 37.94 -13.61 24.75
N TYR A 59 37.84 -14.57 25.68
CA TYR A 59 38.00 -15.99 25.38
C TYR A 59 36.64 -16.64 25.13
N GLY A 60 36.45 -17.20 23.93
CA GLY A 60 35.23 -17.86 23.49
C GLY A 60 34.36 -17.00 22.57
N ASP A 61 33.50 -17.65 21.78
CA ASP A 61 32.50 -17.04 20.92
C ASP A 61 31.09 -17.32 21.44
N ARG A 62 30.12 -16.55 20.94
CA ARG A 62 28.70 -16.90 21.11
C ARG A 62 27.92 -16.62 19.84
N LYS A 63 27.02 -17.54 19.48
CA LYS A 63 26.19 -17.49 18.28
C LYS A 63 24.73 -17.58 18.64
N ILE A 64 23.90 -16.87 17.89
CA ILE A 64 22.45 -16.94 18.01
C ILE A 64 21.80 -17.01 16.64
N LEU A 65 20.78 -17.86 16.53
CA LEU A 65 19.89 -17.95 15.39
C LEU A 65 18.50 -17.49 15.84
N LEU A 66 18.03 -16.39 15.28
CA LEU A 66 16.67 -15.89 15.51
C LEU A 66 15.83 -16.10 14.27
N SER A 67 14.57 -16.49 14.45
CA SER A 67 13.56 -16.33 13.41
C SER A 67 12.61 -15.19 13.79
N CYS A 68 12.12 -14.46 12.79
CA CYS A 68 11.13 -13.42 12.97
C CYS A 68 10.19 -13.33 11.75
N LYS A 69 9.08 -12.63 11.93
CA LYS A 69 8.15 -12.28 10.85
C LYS A 69 7.88 -10.78 10.88
N ALA A 70 7.81 -10.19 9.69
CA ALA A 70 7.39 -8.82 9.47
C ALA A 70 6.12 -8.78 8.61
N THR A 71 5.15 -7.99 9.02
CA THR A 71 3.98 -7.62 8.22
C THR A 71 4.23 -6.23 7.63
N VAL A 72 4.12 -6.14 6.31
CA VAL A 72 4.38 -4.91 5.56
C VAL A 72 3.16 -4.59 4.73
N LYS A 73 2.62 -3.38 4.92
CA LYS A 73 1.50 -2.87 4.12
C LYS A 73 1.98 -1.78 3.19
N ALA A 74 1.46 -1.78 1.99
CA ALA A 74 1.70 -0.76 0.98
C ALA A 74 0.38 -0.18 0.46
N GLY A 75 0.43 1.08 0.04
CA GLY A 75 -0.74 1.82 -0.37
C GLY A 75 -0.40 3.16 -1.00
N VAL A 76 -1.41 4.00 -1.14
CA VAL A 76 -1.28 5.36 -1.68
C VAL A 76 -1.97 6.34 -0.72
N ASN A 77 -1.30 7.46 -0.42
CA ASN A 77 -1.89 8.54 0.37
C ASN A 77 -2.77 9.45 -0.51
N LEU A 78 -4.08 9.18 -0.54
CA LEU A 78 -5.04 9.92 -1.37
C LEU A 78 -5.26 11.36 -0.90
N ASN A 79 -4.94 11.69 0.36
CA ASN A 79 -4.93 13.09 0.82
C ASN A 79 -3.95 13.95 0.03
N ALA A 80 -2.88 13.34 -0.52
CA ALA A 80 -1.84 14.04 -1.27
C ALA A 80 -2.27 14.47 -2.69
N ILE A 81 -3.40 13.95 -3.20
CA ILE A 81 -3.97 14.37 -4.50
C ILE A 81 -4.32 15.85 -4.45
N LYS A 82 -3.75 16.67 -5.33
CA LYS A 82 -4.05 18.10 -5.43
C LYS A 82 -5.13 18.35 -6.49
N GLU A 83 -5.67 19.56 -6.51
CA GLU A 83 -6.58 20.00 -7.57
C GLU A 83 -5.92 19.88 -8.95
N SER A 84 -4.62 20.18 -9.05
CA SER A 84 -3.85 20.03 -10.29
C SER A 84 -3.69 18.58 -10.77
N ASP A 85 -3.96 17.60 -9.90
CA ASP A 85 -3.85 16.18 -10.21
C ASP A 85 -5.17 15.62 -10.76
N ILE A 86 -6.24 16.43 -10.80
CA ILE A 86 -7.56 16.05 -11.31
C ILE A 86 -7.96 16.97 -12.47
N GLU A 87 -8.33 16.38 -13.59
CA GLU A 87 -8.92 17.08 -14.72
C GLU A 87 -10.27 16.47 -15.08
N VAL A 88 -11.31 17.30 -15.17
CA VAL A 88 -12.68 16.89 -15.46
C VAL A 88 -13.13 17.51 -16.79
N LYS A 89 -13.64 16.67 -17.69
CA LYS A 89 -14.10 17.05 -19.03
C LYS A 89 -15.43 16.36 -19.33
N GLY A 90 -16.54 17.02 -18.98
CA GLY A 90 -17.87 16.41 -19.07
C GLY A 90 -17.98 15.18 -18.17
N ASN A 91 -18.36 14.02 -18.73
CA ASN A 91 -18.45 12.74 -18.02
C ASN A 91 -17.12 11.97 -17.93
N LYS A 92 -16.01 12.61 -18.29
CA LYS A 92 -14.65 12.07 -18.19
C LYS A 92 -13.90 12.70 -17.02
N ILE A 93 -13.21 11.88 -16.25
CA ILE A 93 -12.25 12.32 -15.23
C ILE A 93 -10.87 11.69 -15.46
N ILE A 94 -9.84 12.49 -15.31
CA ILE A 94 -8.44 12.11 -15.40
C ILE A 94 -7.78 12.42 -14.06
N ILE A 95 -7.08 11.46 -13.48
CA ILE A 95 -6.48 11.59 -12.15
C ILE A 95 -5.04 11.10 -12.18
N GLN A 96 -4.12 11.90 -11.64
CA GLN A 96 -2.76 11.46 -11.33
C GLN A 96 -2.73 10.88 -9.92
N LEU A 97 -2.34 9.60 -9.82
CA LEU A 97 -2.10 8.97 -8.53
C LEU A 97 -0.85 9.57 -7.87
N PRO A 98 -0.87 9.79 -6.54
CA PRO A 98 0.34 9.97 -5.76
C PRO A 98 1.23 8.71 -5.81
N PRO A 99 2.54 8.84 -5.53
CA PRO A 99 3.42 7.68 -5.49
C PRO A 99 2.95 6.64 -4.46
N PRO A 100 3.07 5.33 -4.76
CA PRO A 100 2.84 4.30 -3.74
C PRO A 100 3.94 4.33 -2.68
N GLU A 101 3.58 3.99 -1.44
CA GLU A 101 4.50 3.97 -0.30
C GLU A 101 4.24 2.78 0.62
N ILE A 102 5.23 2.44 1.44
CA ILE A 102 5.06 1.54 2.57
C ILE A 102 4.30 2.32 3.65
N VAL A 103 3.09 1.88 3.96
CA VAL A 103 2.20 2.54 4.93
C VAL A 103 2.37 1.99 6.33
N SER A 104 2.83 0.74 6.45
CA SER A 104 3.23 0.16 7.73
C SER A 104 4.30 -0.91 7.54
N PHE A 105 5.20 -0.99 8.51
CA PHE A 105 6.18 -2.07 8.66
C PHE A 105 6.19 -2.47 10.13
N GLU A 106 5.82 -3.72 10.41
CA GLU A 106 5.69 -4.21 11.78
C GLU A 106 6.37 -5.56 11.90
N MET A 107 7.35 -5.66 12.80
CA MET A 107 7.90 -6.95 13.23
C MET A 107 7.21 -7.36 14.51
N ASP A 108 6.38 -8.41 14.45
CA ASP A 108 5.61 -8.91 15.59
C ASP A 108 6.56 -9.54 16.63
N PRO A 109 6.69 -8.96 17.84
CA PRO A 109 7.53 -9.50 18.89
C PRO A 109 7.14 -10.93 19.32
N ASP A 110 5.85 -11.28 19.21
CA ASP A 110 5.33 -12.61 19.58
C ASP A 110 5.71 -13.68 18.53
N LEU A 111 6.12 -13.25 17.34
CA LEU A 111 6.58 -14.11 16.25
C LEU A 111 8.11 -14.18 16.15
N VAL A 112 8.82 -13.63 17.14
CA VAL A 112 10.26 -13.80 17.29
C VAL A 112 10.57 -15.07 18.06
N ARG A 113 11.43 -15.93 17.52
CA ARG A 113 11.91 -17.14 18.22
C ARG A 113 13.42 -17.20 18.23
N THR A 114 13.97 -17.67 19.35
CA THR A 114 15.34 -18.14 19.43
C THR A 114 15.37 -19.59 18.99
N GLU A 115 15.88 -19.84 17.79
CA GLU A 115 15.96 -21.18 17.19
C GLU A 115 17.18 -21.95 17.72
N MET A 116 18.29 -21.24 17.93
CA MET A 116 19.54 -21.83 18.43
C MET A 116 20.37 -20.79 19.17
N THR A 117 21.06 -21.23 20.21
CA THR A 117 22.15 -20.51 20.86
C THR A 117 23.32 -21.45 21.09
N ASP A 118 24.53 -20.98 20.84
CA ASP A 118 25.79 -21.66 21.14
C ASP A 118 26.70 -20.66 21.84
N VAL A 119 27.11 -20.95 23.07
CA VAL A 119 27.88 -20.05 23.93
C VAL A 119 29.06 -20.84 24.51
N ASN A 120 30.28 -20.39 24.22
CA ASN A 120 31.50 -21.07 24.62
C ASN A 120 32.41 -20.17 25.48
N GLY A 121 33.33 -20.79 26.23
CA GLY A 121 34.29 -20.08 27.07
C GLY A 121 33.65 -19.39 28.27
N PHE A 122 34.08 -18.15 28.57
CA PHE A 122 33.58 -17.35 29.70
C PHE A 122 32.56 -16.28 29.27
N ARG A 123 31.88 -16.52 28.14
CA ARG A 123 30.91 -15.59 27.56
C ARG A 123 29.58 -15.69 28.32
N SER A 124 28.86 -14.57 28.44
CA SER A 124 27.50 -14.56 28.96
C SER A 124 26.47 -14.90 27.88
N ASP A 125 25.33 -15.44 28.29
CA ASP A 125 24.18 -15.66 27.43
C ASP A 125 23.69 -14.36 26.76
N PHE A 126 22.94 -14.53 25.68
CA PHE A 126 22.33 -13.41 24.95
C PHE A 126 21.25 -12.73 25.79
N SER A 127 21.49 -11.47 26.14
CA SER A 127 20.51 -10.62 26.79
C SER A 127 19.39 -10.21 25.81
N GLN A 128 18.31 -9.65 26.34
CA GLN A 128 17.25 -9.06 25.51
C GLN A 128 17.78 -7.88 24.66
N LEU A 129 18.77 -7.14 25.18
CA LEU A 129 19.43 -6.06 24.43
C LEU A 129 20.24 -6.62 23.26
N ASP A 130 20.93 -7.75 23.44
CA ASP A 130 21.66 -8.41 22.34
C ASP A 130 20.69 -8.88 21.25
N LYS A 131 19.58 -9.52 21.64
CA LYS A 131 18.54 -9.96 20.70
C LYS A 131 17.93 -8.79 19.93
N SER A 132 17.67 -7.66 20.58
CA SER A 132 17.17 -6.44 19.92
C SER A 132 18.14 -5.92 18.85
N LYS A 133 19.45 -5.94 19.11
CA LYS A 133 20.47 -5.57 18.10
C LYS A 133 20.47 -6.51 16.90
N VAL A 134 20.28 -7.81 17.13
CA VAL A 134 20.19 -8.81 16.05
C VAL A 134 18.91 -8.61 15.23
N LEU A 135 17.77 -8.37 15.89
CA LEU A 135 16.49 -8.10 15.23
C LEU A 135 16.52 -6.85 14.36
N LYS A 136 17.23 -5.78 14.79
CA LYS A 136 17.44 -4.58 13.97
C LYS A 136 18.10 -4.91 12.63
N LYS A 137 19.07 -5.82 12.61
CA LYS A 137 19.70 -6.29 11.35
C LYS A 137 18.75 -7.16 10.51
N GLY A 138 17.86 -7.88 11.18
CA GLY A 138 16.74 -8.56 10.53
C GLY A 138 15.83 -7.59 9.79
N GLU A 139 15.40 -6.52 10.48
CA GLU A 139 14.59 -5.45 9.90
C GLU A 139 15.29 -4.81 8.69
N GLU A 140 16.53 -4.37 8.84
CA GLU A 140 17.34 -3.80 7.75
C GLU A 140 17.41 -4.77 6.54
N SER A 141 17.58 -6.07 6.80
CA SER A 141 17.60 -7.05 5.73
C SER A 141 16.23 -7.24 5.07
N ILE A 142 15.13 -7.24 5.81
CA ILE A 142 13.78 -7.36 5.23
C ILE A 142 13.47 -6.12 4.39
N ARG A 143 13.83 -4.92 4.87
CA ARG A 143 13.67 -3.66 4.12
C ARG A 143 14.42 -3.69 2.79
N LYS A 144 15.66 -4.18 2.78
CA LYS A 144 16.41 -4.39 1.53
C LYS A 144 15.78 -5.44 0.61
N ASP A 145 15.16 -6.46 1.18
CA ASP A 145 14.45 -7.47 0.37
C ASP A 145 13.19 -6.87 -0.28
N LEU A 146 12.47 -5.97 0.42
CA LEU A 146 11.29 -5.27 -0.13
C LEU A 146 11.61 -4.47 -1.40
N GLU A 147 12.80 -3.86 -1.52
CA GLU A 147 13.22 -3.12 -2.73
C GLU A 147 13.20 -3.98 -4.01
N LYS A 148 13.33 -5.31 -3.85
CA LYS A 148 13.35 -6.27 -4.95
C LYS A 148 11.99 -6.92 -5.19
N LEU A 149 11.02 -6.65 -4.31
CA LEU A 149 9.68 -7.18 -4.39
C LEU A 149 8.74 -6.14 -5.04
N ASN A 150 7.64 -6.64 -5.59
CA ASN A 150 6.69 -5.80 -6.34
C ASN A 150 5.59 -5.19 -5.46
N ILE A 151 5.78 -5.12 -4.14
CA ILE A 151 4.71 -4.70 -3.21
C ILE A 151 4.16 -3.30 -3.53
N LEU A 152 5.02 -2.36 -3.92
CA LEU A 152 4.62 -0.99 -4.30
C LEU A 152 3.94 -0.94 -5.67
N ASP A 153 4.42 -1.75 -6.63
CA ASP A 153 3.79 -1.87 -7.95
C ASP A 153 2.37 -2.45 -7.81
N GLU A 154 2.21 -3.53 -7.04
CA GLU A 154 0.91 -4.14 -6.76
C GLU A 154 -0.03 -3.18 -6.02
N ALA A 155 0.49 -2.46 -5.02
CA ALA A 155 -0.29 -1.48 -4.28
C ALA A 155 -0.84 -0.37 -5.18
N GLU A 156 -0.02 0.13 -6.11
CA GLU A 156 -0.42 1.15 -7.09
C GLU A 156 -1.48 0.62 -8.07
N GLN A 157 -1.33 -0.61 -8.59
CA GLN A 157 -2.31 -1.23 -9.48
C GLN A 157 -3.67 -1.44 -8.80
N HIS A 158 -3.65 -1.88 -7.54
CA HIS A 158 -4.86 -2.04 -6.75
C HIS A 158 -5.51 -0.68 -6.43
N ALA A 159 -4.71 0.33 -6.07
CA ALA A 159 -5.21 1.69 -5.84
C ALA A 159 -5.83 2.30 -7.10
N ARG A 160 -5.19 2.09 -8.26
CA ARG A 160 -5.72 2.46 -9.57
C ARG A 160 -7.10 1.86 -9.82
N THR A 161 -7.25 0.56 -9.57
CA THR A 161 -8.52 -0.16 -9.75
C THR A 161 -9.59 0.42 -8.83
N PHE A 162 -9.27 0.61 -7.55
CA PHE A 162 -10.18 1.23 -6.59
C PHE A 162 -10.66 2.62 -7.02
N ILE A 163 -9.75 3.48 -7.50
CA ILE A 163 -10.11 4.83 -7.96
C ILE A 163 -11.02 4.78 -9.19
N ILE A 164 -10.72 3.89 -10.14
CA ILE A 164 -11.57 3.71 -11.33
C ILE A 164 -13.00 3.37 -10.90
N ASP A 165 -13.15 2.42 -9.99
CA ASP A 165 -14.47 1.99 -9.52
C ASP A 165 -15.17 3.07 -8.69
N PHE A 166 -14.42 3.80 -7.84
CA PHE A 166 -14.95 4.90 -7.06
C PHE A 166 -15.61 5.97 -7.95
N TYR A 167 -14.91 6.46 -8.98
CA TYR A 167 -15.46 7.52 -9.84
C TYR A 167 -16.52 7.01 -10.82
N LYS A 168 -16.44 5.74 -11.26
CA LYS A 168 -17.56 5.14 -12.01
C LYS A 168 -18.83 5.11 -11.18
N ASN A 169 -18.74 4.76 -9.90
CA ASN A 169 -19.89 4.75 -8.98
C ASN A 169 -20.44 6.16 -8.72
N LEU A 170 -19.64 7.21 -8.92
CA LEU A 170 -20.10 8.61 -8.88
C LEU A 170 -20.77 9.08 -10.18
N GLY A 171 -20.72 8.29 -11.25
CA GLY A 171 -21.39 8.60 -12.52
C GLY A 171 -20.47 8.99 -13.68
N PHE A 172 -19.14 8.94 -13.51
CA PHE A 172 -18.21 9.15 -14.62
C PHE A 172 -18.18 7.94 -15.55
N GLU A 173 -18.41 8.14 -16.85
CA GLU A 173 -18.35 7.06 -17.86
C GLU A 173 -16.91 6.68 -18.20
N GLN A 174 -16.02 7.67 -18.24
CA GLN A 174 -14.61 7.47 -18.56
C GLN A 174 -13.72 7.94 -17.41
N VAL A 175 -13.07 6.99 -16.74
CA VAL A 175 -12.10 7.26 -15.68
C VAL A 175 -10.71 6.85 -16.16
N ILE A 176 -9.80 7.82 -16.27
CA ILE A 176 -8.39 7.58 -16.60
C ILE A 176 -7.56 7.88 -15.36
N VAL A 177 -6.79 6.90 -14.94
CA VAL A 177 -5.86 7.04 -13.82
C VAL A 177 -4.44 6.87 -14.34
N HIS A 178 -3.60 7.87 -14.09
CA HIS A 178 -2.19 7.85 -14.39
C HIS A 178 -1.41 7.44 -13.14
N GLU A 179 -0.53 6.47 -13.31
CA GLU A 179 0.40 6.00 -12.28
C GLU A 179 1.55 6.99 -12.12
N THR A 180 2.21 6.94 -10.96
CA THR A 180 3.44 7.71 -10.76
C THR A 180 4.58 7.03 -11.51
N PRO A 181 5.30 7.75 -12.39
CA PRO A 181 6.50 7.24 -13.04
C PRO A 181 7.51 6.69 -12.02
N LYS A 182 8.11 5.52 -12.31
CA LYS A 182 9.00 4.81 -11.37
C LYS A 182 10.18 5.67 -10.90
N ASP A 183 10.69 6.55 -11.75
CA ASP A 183 11.78 7.50 -11.47
C ASP A 183 11.42 8.61 -10.46
N LYS A 184 10.12 8.83 -10.22
CA LYS A 184 9.60 9.82 -9.27
C LYS A 184 9.08 9.19 -7.96
N ARG A 185 9.16 7.87 -7.83
CA ARG A 185 8.75 7.19 -6.60
C ARG A 185 9.84 7.34 -5.56
N ASN A 186 9.49 7.89 -4.41
CA ASN A 186 10.38 7.84 -3.27
C ASN A 186 10.31 6.41 -2.73
N THR A 187 11.43 5.68 -2.76
CA THR A 187 11.55 4.45 -1.98
C THR A 187 11.61 4.90 -0.52
N ASN A 188 10.46 5.17 0.12
CA ASN A 188 10.32 5.49 1.54
C ASN A 188 10.68 4.23 2.38
N VAL A 189 11.86 3.65 2.14
CA VAL A 189 12.35 2.44 2.80
C VAL A 189 13.01 2.79 4.13
N ASP A 190 13.41 4.05 4.35
CA ASP A 190 14.06 4.49 5.58
C ASP A 190 13.38 5.73 6.22
N HIS A 191 12.93 5.55 7.46
CA HIS A 191 13.49 6.21 8.65
C HIS A 191 13.27 5.35 9.90
#